data_AF-A0A2A2D161-F1
#
_entry.id   AF-A0A2A2D161-F1
#
_cell.length_a   1.000
_cell.length_b   1.000
_cell.length_c   1.000
_cell.angle_alpha   90.00
_cell.angle_beta   90.00
_cell.angle_gamma   90.00
#
_symmetry.space_group_name_H-M   'P 1'
#
loop_
_entity.id
_entity.type
_entity.pdbx_description
1 polymer ?
#
loop_
_entity_poly.entity_id
_entity_poly.type
_entity_poly.pdbx_seq_one_letter_code
_entity_poly.pdbx_strand_id
1 'polypeptide(L)'
;PPDPARHVPTAGRRGAGRAARTAALLADPPTALRIALAGHLAEDAEPVTAWLRELRLLRNLPFPALVPDESALPAESLRVFYVDPGWLTALVSGAAGIAITGELDTAVARIAAPWARGDEAVTPRAGVLIRSALVRECPGLLVRPYEGHGAGRKPIAVLRQDTLGPDVLLVLFERVPDEIELAEPPEGLSFGIDTDREGRRTINLRRVDAPVAREITDEAFPNPPGPDGLDAHLRPDPAGRPAVLDLRPSAEAGLLRALGARLTALGQQAAADFGPAGLATQLVNAPLRQLITREPAR
;
A
#
# COMPACT_ATOMS: atom_id res chain seq x y z
N PRO A 1 -15.94 -62.01 57.61
CA PRO A 1 -15.27 -60.82 57.03
C PRO A 1 -16.23 -59.62 57.02
N PRO A 2 -15.88 -58.46 57.62
CA PRO A 2 -16.72 -57.29 57.57
C PRO A 2 -16.67 -56.62 56.18
N ASP A 3 -17.81 -56.10 55.76
CA ASP A 3 -18.07 -55.41 54.49
C ASP A 3 -17.23 -54.12 54.37
N PRO A 4 -16.65 -53.75 53.20
CA PRO A 4 -15.76 -52.60 53.11
C PRO A 4 -16.58 -51.31 53.16
N ALA A 5 -16.33 -50.50 54.20
CA ALA A 5 -16.91 -49.17 54.35
C ALA A 5 -16.54 -48.30 53.14
N ARG A 6 -17.54 -47.96 52.32
CA ARG A 6 -17.41 -46.95 51.26
C ARG A 6 -17.29 -45.57 51.92
N HIS A 7 -16.06 -45.07 52.03
CA HIS A 7 -15.83 -43.66 52.29
C HIS A 7 -16.23 -42.84 51.06
N VAL A 8 -17.38 -42.18 51.12
CA VAL A 8 -17.73 -41.12 50.17
C VAL A 8 -16.91 -39.88 50.58
N PRO A 9 -16.09 -39.29 49.70
CA PRO A 9 -15.38 -38.07 50.03
C PRO A 9 -16.40 -36.94 50.16
N THR A 10 -16.59 -36.44 51.37
CA THR A 10 -17.32 -35.19 51.64
C THR A 10 -16.48 -34.02 51.13
N ALA A 11 -16.67 -33.66 49.86
CA ALA A 11 -16.11 -32.45 49.29
C ALA A 11 -16.59 -31.24 50.11
N GLY A 12 -15.64 -30.55 50.75
CA GLY A 12 -15.90 -29.36 51.55
C GLY A 12 -16.54 -28.25 50.72
N ARG A 13 -17.85 -28.04 50.89
CA ARG A 13 -18.66 -26.98 50.26
C ARG A 13 -18.27 -25.53 50.64
N ARG A 14 -17.23 -25.31 51.45
CA ARG A 14 -16.91 -23.99 52.03
C ARG A 14 -16.19 -23.01 51.08
N GLY A 15 -15.66 -23.47 49.95
CA GLY A 15 -14.96 -22.61 48.96
C GLY A 15 -15.81 -22.16 47.76
N ALA A 16 -16.79 -22.98 47.34
CA ALA A 16 -17.53 -22.78 46.10
C ALA A 16 -18.38 -21.50 46.08
N GLY A 17 -18.93 -21.09 47.23
CA GLY A 17 -19.81 -19.92 47.32
C GLY A 17 -19.09 -18.57 47.18
N ARG A 18 -17.80 -18.47 47.54
CA ARG A 18 -17.01 -17.24 47.35
C ARG A 18 -16.53 -17.10 45.91
N ALA A 19 -15.99 -18.19 45.34
CA ALA A 19 -15.56 -18.22 43.94
C ALA A 19 -16.72 -17.91 42.98
N ALA A 20 -17.92 -18.47 43.22
CA ALA A 20 -19.11 -18.17 42.42
C ALA A 20 -19.58 -16.71 42.55
N ARG A 21 -19.49 -16.10 43.75
CA ARG A 21 -19.83 -14.68 43.96
C ARG A 21 -18.82 -13.74 43.29
N THR A 22 -17.53 -14.08 43.32
CA THR A 22 -16.49 -13.33 42.61
C THR A 22 -16.66 -13.43 41.10
N ALA A 23 -16.95 -14.62 40.57
CA ALA A 23 -17.24 -14.82 39.15
C ALA A 23 -18.47 -14.01 38.71
N ALA A 24 -19.56 -14.03 39.49
CA ALA A 24 -20.76 -13.22 39.21
C ALA A 24 -20.49 -11.71 39.25
N LEU A 25 -19.70 -11.24 40.22
CA LEU A 25 -19.31 -9.83 40.32
C LEU A 25 -18.42 -9.38 39.15
N LEU A 26 -17.51 -10.23 38.69
CA LEU A 26 -16.64 -9.93 37.55
C LEU A 26 -17.35 -10.11 36.21
N ALA A 27 -18.46 -10.85 36.17
CA ALA A 27 -19.29 -10.97 34.97
C ALA A 27 -20.02 -9.67 34.64
N ASP A 28 -20.47 -8.93 35.65
CA ASP A 28 -21.06 -7.57 35.52
C ASP A 28 -20.56 -6.61 36.63
N PRO A 29 -19.30 -6.14 36.53
CA PRO A 29 -18.68 -5.31 37.55
C PRO A 29 -19.20 -3.87 37.52
N PRO A 30 -19.40 -3.21 38.68
CA PRO A 30 -19.69 -1.78 38.76
C PRO A 30 -18.61 -0.96 38.03
N THR A 31 -18.99 0.16 37.42
CA THR A 31 -18.08 0.99 36.61
C THR A 31 -16.81 1.40 37.36
N ALA A 32 -16.93 1.77 38.64
CA ALA A 32 -15.77 2.13 39.46
C ALA A 32 -14.79 0.96 39.66
N LEU A 33 -15.32 -0.26 39.87
CA LEU A 33 -14.51 -1.48 40.01
C LEU A 33 -13.83 -1.82 38.66
N ARG A 34 -14.55 -1.69 37.55
CA ARG A 34 -13.99 -1.86 36.20
C ARG A 34 -12.81 -0.95 35.94
N ILE A 35 -12.95 0.35 36.21
CA ILE A 35 -11.90 1.34 35.95
C ILE A 35 -10.67 1.03 36.80
N ALA A 36 -10.86 0.72 38.09
CA ALA A 36 -9.75 0.39 38.98
C ALA A 36 -9.01 -0.90 38.55
N LEU A 37 -9.74 -1.97 38.21
CA LEU A 37 -9.15 -3.22 37.72
C LEU A 37 -8.48 -3.03 36.36
N ALA A 38 -9.11 -2.33 35.43
CA ALA A 38 -8.52 -2.04 34.12
C ALA A 38 -7.23 -1.24 34.25
N GLY A 39 -7.19 -0.23 35.13
CA GLY A 39 -5.98 0.55 35.39
C GLY A 39 -4.87 -0.28 36.01
N HIS A 40 -5.20 -1.18 36.95
CA HIS A 40 -4.21 -2.04 37.59
C HIS A 40 -3.63 -3.11 36.64
N LEU A 41 -4.46 -3.64 35.74
CA LEU A 41 -4.07 -4.70 34.81
C LEU A 41 -3.50 -4.16 33.49
N ALA A 42 -3.54 -2.84 33.26
CA ALA A 42 -3.14 -2.24 31.98
C ALA A 42 -1.67 -2.51 31.66
N GLU A 43 -0.76 -2.27 32.61
CA GLU A 43 0.69 -2.43 32.39
C GLU A 43 1.05 -3.88 32.00
N ASP A 44 0.50 -4.86 32.71
CA ASP A 44 0.72 -6.28 32.43
C ASP A 44 0.06 -6.74 31.11
N ALA A 45 -1.07 -6.13 30.74
CA ALA A 45 -1.82 -6.46 29.52
C ALA A 45 -1.31 -5.75 28.27
N GLU A 46 -0.48 -4.71 28.39
CA GLU A 46 -0.02 -3.92 27.24
C GLU A 46 0.75 -4.74 26.19
N PRO A 47 1.70 -5.66 26.55
CA PRO A 47 2.39 -6.47 25.55
C PRO A 47 1.42 -7.31 24.69
N VAL A 48 0.42 -7.92 25.33
CA VAL A 48 -0.62 -8.71 24.65
C VAL A 48 -1.51 -7.80 23.81
N THR A 49 -1.87 -6.63 24.35
CA THR A 49 -2.71 -5.67 23.64
C THR A 49 -1.99 -5.11 22.41
N ALA A 50 -0.71 -4.76 22.51
CA ALA A 50 0.12 -4.33 21.39
C ALA A 50 0.23 -5.42 20.32
N TRP A 51 0.48 -6.67 20.73
CA TRP A 51 0.50 -7.81 19.81
C TRP A 51 -0.85 -8.01 19.08
N LEU A 52 -1.98 -7.90 19.78
CA LEU A 52 -3.31 -8.00 19.18
C LEU A 52 -3.65 -6.81 18.26
N ARG A 53 -3.16 -5.60 18.56
CA ARG A 53 -3.26 -4.43 17.66
C ARG A 53 -2.53 -4.72 16.34
N GLU A 54 -1.31 -5.27 16.40
CA GLU A 54 -0.55 -5.66 15.20
C GLU A 54 -1.23 -6.81 14.42
N LEU A 55 -1.80 -7.80 15.12
CA LEU A 55 -2.54 -8.89 14.49
C LEU A 55 -3.77 -8.39 13.71
N ARG A 56 -4.43 -7.33 14.20
CA ARG A 56 -5.57 -6.67 13.53
C ARG A 56 -5.15 -5.93 12.26
N LEU A 57 -3.87 -5.58 12.13
CA LEU A 57 -3.22 -5.11 10.90
C LEU A 57 -2.64 -6.26 10.06
N LEU A 58 -3.07 -7.50 10.34
CA LEU A 58 -2.63 -8.73 9.68
C LEU A 58 -1.14 -9.03 9.83
N ARG A 59 -0.46 -8.43 10.82
CA ARG A 59 0.94 -8.75 11.08
C ARG A 59 1.04 -10.11 11.73
N ASN A 60 2.19 -10.76 11.54
CA ASN A 60 2.49 -12.07 12.11
C ASN A 60 1.57 -13.20 11.62
N LEU A 61 0.85 -12.99 10.51
CA LEU A 61 0.14 -14.05 9.81
C LEU A 61 1.03 -14.64 8.71
N PRO A 62 1.09 -15.98 8.57
CA PRO A 62 1.81 -16.61 7.48
C PRO A 62 1.14 -16.27 6.15
N PHE A 63 1.94 -16.09 5.10
CA PHE A 63 1.43 -15.70 3.77
C PHE A 63 0.28 -16.57 3.23
N PRO A 64 0.29 -17.92 3.39
CA PRO A 64 -0.83 -18.77 2.97
C PRO A 64 -2.17 -18.47 3.67
N ALA A 65 -2.15 -17.83 4.84
CA ALA A 65 -3.39 -17.39 5.50
C ALA A 65 -4.00 -16.14 4.87
N LEU A 66 -3.20 -15.37 4.12
CA LEU A 66 -3.64 -14.16 3.39
C LEU A 66 -3.99 -14.49 1.93
N VAL A 67 -3.19 -15.35 1.30
CA VAL A 67 -3.36 -15.77 -0.09
C VAL A 67 -3.39 -17.30 -0.12
N PRO A 68 -4.59 -17.91 -0.04
CA PRO A 68 -4.71 -19.37 0.10
C PRO A 68 -4.24 -20.16 -1.12
N ASP A 69 -4.30 -19.55 -2.32
CA ASP A 69 -4.00 -20.19 -3.59
C ASP A 69 -3.17 -19.25 -4.48
N GLU A 70 -2.21 -19.80 -5.24
CA GLU A 70 -1.35 -18.98 -6.10
C GLU A 70 -2.12 -18.27 -7.24
N SER A 71 -3.21 -18.85 -7.72
CA SER A 71 -4.08 -18.23 -8.71
C SER A 71 -4.77 -16.97 -8.19
N ALA A 72 -4.87 -16.83 -6.86
CA ALA A 72 -5.43 -15.64 -6.23
C ALA A 72 -4.48 -14.44 -6.38
N LEU A 73 -3.16 -14.68 -6.49
CA LEU A 73 -2.16 -13.64 -6.73
C LEU A 73 -1.06 -14.11 -7.73
N PRO A 74 -1.37 -14.16 -9.04
CA PRO A 74 -0.40 -14.51 -10.08
C PRO A 74 0.74 -13.49 -10.19
N ALA A 75 1.83 -13.86 -10.87
CA ALA A 75 2.91 -12.92 -11.18
C ALA A 75 2.40 -11.76 -12.07
N GLU A 76 2.95 -10.57 -11.88
CA GLU A 76 2.53 -9.32 -12.54
C GLU A 76 1.03 -9.05 -12.40
N SER A 77 0.53 -9.13 -11.17
CA SER A 77 -0.87 -8.88 -10.87
C SER A 77 -1.09 -7.97 -9.65
N LEU A 78 -2.23 -7.30 -9.67
CA LEU A 78 -2.73 -6.46 -8.59
C LEU A 78 -4.14 -6.92 -8.20
N ARG A 79 -4.37 -7.10 -6.91
CA ARG A 79 -5.66 -7.54 -6.36
C ARG A 79 -6.13 -6.59 -5.28
N VAL A 80 -7.28 -5.96 -5.51
CA VAL A 80 -7.99 -5.17 -4.50
C VAL A 80 -8.93 -6.10 -3.74
N PHE A 81 -9.02 -5.94 -2.42
CA PHE A 81 -9.86 -6.78 -1.58
C PHE A 81 -10.50 -5.98 -0.43
N TYR A 82 -11.59 -6.53 0.10
CA TYR A 82 -12.23 -6.05 1.32
C TYR A 82 -11.73 -6.86 2.52
N VAL A 83 -11.64 -6.21 3.67
CA VAL A 83 -11.35 -6.89 4.93
C VAL A 83 -12.65 -7.06 5.70
N ASP A 84 -13.02 -8.32 5.96
CA ASP A 84 -14.22 -8.63 6.73
C ASP A 84 -13.99 -8.30 8.22
N PRO A 85 -14.78 -7.39 8.81
CA PRO A 85 -14.60 -7.00 10.21
C PRO A 85 -15.00 -8.11 11.19
N GLY A 86 -15.91 -9.00 10.81
CA GLY A 86 -16.29 -10.17 11.59
C GLY A 86 -15.16 -11.20 11.65
N TRP A 87 -14.48 -11.44 10.53
CA TRP A 87 -13.28 -12.27 10.47
C TRP A 87 -12.14 -11.70 11.31
N LEU A 88 -11.86 -10.39 11.22
CA LEU A 88 -10.88 -9.73 12.09
C LEU A 88 -11.22 -9.86 13.57
N THR A 89 -12.50 -9.67 13.90
CA THR A 89 -12.99 -9.83 15.28
C THR A 89 -12.78 -11.26 15.75
N ALA A 90 -13.16 -12.25 14.95
CA ALA A 90 -12.96 -13.67 15.25
C ALA A 90 -11.48 -14.03 15.40
N LEU A 91 -10.59 -13.48 14.55
CA LEU A 91 -9.14 -13.69 14.62
C LEU A 91 -8.57 -13.18 15.95
N VAL A 92 -8.88 -11.93 16.32
CA VAL A 92 -8.40 -11.31 17.56
C VAL A 92 -8.99 -12.03 18.78
N SER A 93 -10.28 -12.36 18.76
CA SER A 93 -10.94 -13.11 19.84
C SER A 93 -10.36 -14.52 19.99
N GLY A 94 -10.09 -15.22 18.89
CA GLY A 94 -9.47 -16.55 18.92
C GLY A 94 -8.05 -16.51 19.47
N ALA A 95 -7.24 -15.55 19.03
CA ALA A 95 -5.88 -15.33 19.52
C ALA A 95 -5.84 -15.05 21.03
N ALA A 96 -6.72 -14.18 21.51
CA ALA A 96 -6.83 -13.89 22.93
C ALA A 96 -7.41 -15.06 23.75
N GLY A 97 -8.25 -15.89 23.13
CA GLY A 97 -8.89 -17.04 23.76
C GLY A 97 -7.94 -18.17 24.15
N ILE A 98 -6.73 -18.23 23.59
CA ILE A 98 -5.76 -19.31 23.85
C ILE A 98 -5.42 -19.43 25.34
N ALA A 99 -5.41 -18.32 26.08
CA ALA A 99 -5.10 -18.30 27.51
C ALA A 99 -6.34 -18.34 28.42
N ILE A 100 -7.55 -18.41 27.87
CA ILE A 100 -8.80 -18.38 28.63
C ILE A 100 -9.21 -19.81 28.97
N THR A 101 -9.08 -20.20 30.24
CA THR A 101 -9.39 -21.58 30.69
C THR A 101 -10.72 -21.72 31.40
N GLY A 102 -11.34 -20.60 31.83
CA GLY A 102 -12.64 -20.62 32.50
C GLY A 102 -13.38 -19.28 32.54
N GLU A 103 -14.54 -19.27 33.21
CA GLU A 103 -15.43 -18.11 33.30
C GLU A 103 -14.80 -16.91 34.01
N LEU A 104 -13.98 -17.18 35.04
CA LEU A 104 -13.24 -16.14 35.76
C LEU A 104 -12.22 -15.45 34.83
N ASP A 105 -11.44 -16.24 34.09
CA ASP A 105 -10.46 -15.73 33.12
C ASP A 105 -11.15 -14.91 32.03
N THR A 106 -12.32 -15.35 31.57
CA THR A 106 -13.13 -14.64 30.58
C THR A 106 -13.62 -13.28 31.12
N ALA A 107 -14.03 -13.25 32.38
CA ALA A 107 -14.48 -12.04 33.04
C ALA A 107 -13.34 -11.04 33.25
N VAL A 108 -12.18 -11.52 33.73
CA VAL A 108 -10.96 -10.70 33.89
C VAL A 108 -10.46 -10.21 32.53
N ALA A 109 -10.42 -11.07 31.51
CA ALA A 109 -10.01 -10.71 30.16
C ALA A 109 -10.89 -9.59 29.60
N ARG A 110 -12.23 -9.65 29.74
CA ARG A 110 -13.12 -8.56 29.30
C ARG A 110 -12.85 -7.23 30.00
N ILE A 111 -12.44 -7.26 31.28
CA ILE A 111 -12.13 -6.06 32.04
C ILE A 111 -10.75 -5.51 31.65
N ALA A 112 -9.75 -6.39 31.53
CA ALA A 112 -8.36 -6.02 31.26
C ALA A 112 -8.12 -5.65 29.80
N ALA A 113 -8.84 -6.26 28.86
CA ALA A 113 -8.63 -6.11 27.43
C ALA A 113 -9.37 -4.90 26.85
N PRO A 114 -8.67 -3.88 26.33
CA PRO A 114 -9.30 -2.81 25.55
C PRO A 114 -9.97 -3.34 24.28
N TRP A 115 -9.37 -4.36 23.65
CA TRP A 115 -9.87 -4.98 22.41
C TRP A 115 -11.21 -5.72 22.58
N ALA A 116 -11.53 -6.20 23.79
CA ALA A 116 -12.79 -6.86 24.08
C ALA A 116 -13.96 -5.87 24.24
N ARG A 117 -13.66 -4.59 24.50
CA ARG A 117 -14.67 -3.53 24.67
C ARG A 117 -15.16 -2.95 23.34
N GLY A 118 -14.62 -3.43 22.21
CA GLY A 118 -14.88 -2.83 20.91
C GLY A 118 -14.33 -1.41 20.80
N ASP A 119 -13.32 -1.08 21.63
CA ASP A 119 -12.69 0.23 21.61
C ASP A 119 -12.17 0.54 20.20
N GLU A 120 -12.22 1.82 19.84
CA GLU A 120 -12.22 2.41 18.48
C GLU A 120 -10.89 2.24 17.71
N ALA A 121 -10.24 1.08 17.86
CA ALA A 121 -9.05 0.71 17.12
C ALA A 121 -9.39 0.67 15.63
N VAL A 122 -8.80 1.62 14.91
CA VAL A 122 -8.90 1.78 13.46
C VAL A 122 -8.68 0.44 12.79
N THR A 123 -9.71 -0.03 12.07
CA THR A 123 -9.68 -1.33 11.39
C THR A 123 -9.51 -1.14 9.90
N PRO A 124 -8.68 -1.98 9.26
CA PRO A 124 -8.64 -1.97 7.82
C PRO A 124 -9.99 -2.43 7.28
N ARG A 125 -10.49 -1.71 6.27
CA ARG A 125 -11.75 -2.04 5.56
C ARG A 125 -11.50 -2.57 4.17
N ALA A 126 -10.37 -2.18 3.57
CA ALA A 126 -9.94 -2.61 2.26
C ALA A 126 -8.41 -2.68 2.22
N GLY A 127 -7.89 -3.27 1.14
CA GLY A 127 -6.48 -3.28 0.88
C GLY A 127 -6.17 -3.63 -0.57
N VAL A 128 -4.88 -3.58 -0.89
CA VAL A 128 -4.35 -4.05 -2.16
C VAL A 128 -3.16 -4.97 -1.92
N LEU A 129 -3.12 -6.06 -2.70
CA LEU A 129 -1.99 -6.95 -2.84
C LEU A 129 -1.40 -6.76 -4.23
N ILE A 130 -0.09 -6.55 -4.30
CA ILE A 130 0.64 -6.39 -5.57
C ILE A 130 1.71 -7.46 -5.60
N ARG A 131 1.72 -8.29 -6.65
CA ARG A 131 2.82 -9.20 -6.97
C ARG A 131 3.44 -8.78 -8.30
N SER A 132 4.57 -8.11 -8.25
CA SER A 132 5.24 -7.58 -9.45
C SER A 132 6.72 -7.33 -9.20
N ALA A 133 7.53 -7.45 -10.26
CA ALA A 133 8.92 -7.01 -10.25
C ALA A 133 9.09 -5.54 -9.84
N LEU A 134 8.07 -4.69 -10.07
CA LEU A 134 8.06 -3.28 -9.65
C LEU A 134 8.25 -3.12 -8.13
N VAL A 135 7.73 -4.04 -7.32
CA VAL A 135 7.87 -3.97 -5.85
C VAL A 135 9.33 -4.13 -5.44
N ARG A 136 10.07 -4.97 -6.15
CA ARG A 136 11.50 -5.22 -5.92
C ARG A 136 12.37 -4.09 -6.45
N GLU A 137 12.02 -3.58 -7.63
CA GLU A 137 12.81 -2.58 -8.36
C GLU A 137 12.59 -1.15 -7.85
N CYS A 138 11.45 -0.89 -7.20
CA CYS A 138 11.14 0.39 -6.57
C CYS A 138 10.91 0.25 -5.05
N PRO A 139 11.97 0.05 -4.23
CA PRO A 139 11.87 0.11 -2.78
C PRO A 139 11.39 1.50 -2.35
N GLY A 140 10.14 1.59 -1.87
CA GLY A 140 9.49 2.87 -1.55
C GLY A 140 8.30 3.23 -2.43
N LEU A 141 7.86 2.32 -3.32
CA LEU A 141 6.64 2.48 -4.11
C LEU A 141 5.51 3.08 -3.26
N LEU A 142 4.98 4.22 -3.72
CA LEU A 142 3.96 4.96 -3.00
C LEU A 142 2.59 4.43 -3.42
N VAL A 143 1.80 3.98 -2.45
CA VAL A 143 0.41 3.57 -2.65
C VAL A 143 -0.50 4.52 -1.89
N ARG A 144 -1.22 5.37 -2.61
CA ARG A 144 -2.06 6.43 -2.04
C ARG A 144 -3.54 6.19 -2.36
N PRO A 145 -4.34 5.81 -1.35
CA PRO A 145 -5.78 5.65 -1.51
C PRO A 145 -6.51 7.00 -1.36
N TYR A 146 -7.56 7.21 -2.15
CA TYR A 146 -8.39 8.41 -2.11
C TYR A 146 -9.89 8.09 -2.10
N GLU A 147 -10.64 8.98 -1.46
CA GLU A 147 -12.11 9.06 -1.49
C GLU A 147 -12.53 10.18 -2.45
N GLY A 148 -13.46 9.89 -3.35
CA GLY A 148 -13.82 10.76 -4.47
C GLY A 148 -12.81 10.72 -5.62
N HIS A 149 -13.05 11.54 -6.64
CA HIS A 149 -12.28 11.54 -7.89
C HIS A 149 -11.72 12.93 -8.23
N GLY A 150 -10.60 12.96 -8.96
CA GLY A 150 -10.01 14.18 -9.52
C GLY A 150 -9.55 15.20 -8.45
N ALA A 151 -9.72 16.50 -8.73
CA ALA A 151 -9.16 17.57 -7.89
C ALA A 151 -9.77 17.68 -6.48
N GLY A 152 -10.96 17.11 -6.26
CA GLY A 152 -11.66 17.14 -4.96
C GLY A 152 -11.41 15.92 -4.07
N ARG A 153 -10.56 14.98 -4.50
CA ARG A 153 -10.33 13.72 -3.81
C ARG A 153 -9.66 13.92 -2.45
N LYS A 154 -10.06 13.15 -1.45
CA LYS A 154 -9.54 13.21 -0.08
C LYS A 154 -8.67 12.00 0.22
N PRO A 155 -7.46 12.18 0.81
CA PRO A 155 -6.61 11.05 1.15
C PRO A 155 -7.26 10.16 2.23
N ILE A 156 -7.11 8.84 2.08
CA ILE A 156 -7.47 7.85 3.08
C ILE A 156 -6.20 7.41 3.81
N ALA A 157 -6.29 7.14 5.11
CA ALA A 157 -5.12 6.66 5.87
C ALA A 157 -4.72 5.25 5.43
N VAL A 158 -3.42 5.08 5.20
CA VAL A 158 -2.78 3.77 5.02
C VAL A 158 -2.41 3.24 6.40
N LEU A 159 -3.03 2.13 6.81
CA LEU A 159 -2.83 1.53 8.13
C LEU A 159 -1.61 0.61 8.18
N ARG A 160 -1.26 0.01 7.04
CA ARG A 160 -0.08 -0.82 6.88
C ARG A 160 0.36 -0.79 5.42
N GLN A 161 1.66 -0.63 5.20
CA GLN A 161 2.33 -0.90 3.93
C GLN A 161 3.54 -1.75 4.25
N ASP A 162 3.60 -2.97 3.71
CA ASP A 162 4.60 -3.94 4.09
C ASP A 162 4.92 -4.91 2.95
N THR A 163 6.19 -5.24 2.79
CA THR A 163 6.68 -6.15 1.75
C THR A 163 6.72 -7.56 2.33
N LEU A 164 5.79 -8.43 1.93
CA LEU A 164 5.64 -9.80 2.47
C LEU A 164 6.63 -10.80 1.85
N GLY A 165 7.24 -10.43 0.73
CA GLY A 165 8.23 -11.19 -0.02
C GLY A 165 8.89 -10.28 -1.06
N PRO A 166 9.91 -10.73 -1.81
CA PRO A 166 10.70 -9.86 -2.67
C PRO A 166 9.87 -9.06 -3.68
N ASP A 167 8.79 -9.67 -4.19
CA ASP A 167 7.95 -9.09 -5.22
C ASP A 167 6.51 -8.83 -4.73
N VAL A 168 6.22 -9.00 -3.42
CA VAL A 168 4.85 -8.96 -2.87
C VAL A 168 4.68 -7.80 -1.89
N LEU A 169 3.83 -6.84 -2.24
CA LEU A 169 3.44 -5.72 -1.40
C LEU A 169 2.01 -5.89 -0.88
N LEU A 170 1.82 -5.74 0.43
CA LEU A 170 0.51 -5.64 1.08
C LEU A 170 0.31 -4.20 1.57
N VAL A 171 -0.82 -3.62 1.19
CA VAL A 171 -1.25 -2.32 1.71
C VAL A 171 -2.67 -2.40 2.24
N LEU A 172 -2.89 -1.87 3.45
CA LEU A 172 -4.19 -1.85 4.13
C LEU A 172 -4.68 -0.42 4.31
N PHE A 173 -5.96 -0.21 4.05
CA PHE A 173 -6.60 1.10 4.06
C PHE A 173 -7.67 1.17 5.16
N GLU A 174 -7.76 2.32 5.82
CA GLU A 174 -8.79 2.59 6.83
C GLU A 174 -10.22 2.53 6.27
N ARG A 175 -10.40 2.95 5.02
CA ARG A 175 -11.69 3.00 4.34
C ARG A 175 -11.56 2.40 2.94
N VAL A 176 -12.70 2.13 2.30
CA VAL A 176 -12.73 1.68 0.91
C VAL A 176 -12.38 2.86 -0.01
N PRO A 177 -11.29 2.78 -0.80
CA PRO A 177 -10.95 3.84 -1.76
C PRO A 177 -11.82 3.81 -3.01
N ASP A 178 -12.04 4.98 -3.59
CA ASP A 178 -12.59 5.15 -4.94
C ASP A 178 -11.47 5.18 -5.99
N GLU A 179 -10.32 5.75 -5.63
CA GLU A 179 -9.10 5.77 -6.44
C GLU A 179 -7.88 5.30 -5.64
N ILE A 180 -6.96 4.60 -6.30
CA ILE A 180 -5.64 4.23 -5.77
C ILE A 180 -4.59 4.75 -6.73
N GLU A 181 -3.72 5.62 -6.25
CA GLU A 181 -2.54 6.10 -6.99
C GLU A 181 -1.32 5.25 -6.61
N LEU A 182 -0.70 4.65 -7.61
CA LEU A 182 0.63 4.06 -7.53
C LEU A 182 1.61 5.08 -8.09
N ALA A 183 2.64 5.44 -7.31
CA ALA A 183 3.64 6.39 -7.74
C ALA A 183 5.05 5.91 -7.39
N GLU A 184 5.98 6.13 -8.31
CA GLU A 184 7.40 5.97 -8.01
C GLU A 184 7.84 6.93 -6.89
N PRO A 185 8.82 6.53 -6.06
CA PRO A 185 9.42 7.41 -5.06
C PRO A 185 9.98 8.69 -5.73
N PRO A 186 9.66 9.90 -5.23
CA PRO A 186 10.07 11.16 -5.86
C PRO A 186 11.57 11.48 -5.69
N GLU A 187 12.33 10.65 -5.00
CA GLU A 187 13.73 10.90 -4.65
C GLU A 187 14.72 10.62 -5.80
N GLY A 188 14.28 10.01 -6.90
CA GLY A 188 15.11 9.69 -8.07
C GLY A 188 14.96 10.68 -9.22
N LEU A 189 16.09 11.13 -9.79
CA LEU A 189 16.10 11.81 -11.09
C LEU A 189 16.22 10.78 -12.20
N SER A 190 15.13 10.53 -12.92
CA SER A 190 15.10 9.61 -14.05
C SER A 190 15.35 10.37 -15.35
N PHE A 191 16.20 9.82 -16.22
CA PHE A 191 16.37 10.28 -17.60
C PHE A 191 15.88 9.19 -18.55
N GLY A 192 15.07 9.54 -19.54
CA GLY A 192 14.45 8.51 -20.36
C GLY A 192 13.82 9.01 -21.66
N ILE A 193 13.44 8.02 -22.44
CA ILE A 193 12.57 8.16 -23.60
C ILE A 193 11.31 7.38 -23.23
N ASP A 194 10.17 8.03 -23.31
CA ASP A 194 8.88 7.42 -23.00
C ASP A 194 8.35 6.66 -24.22
N THR A 195 7.25 5.94 -24.01
CA THR A 195 6.52 5.29 -25.09
C THR A 195 5.08 5.76 -25.09
N ASP A 196 4.55 6.03 -26.28
CA ASP A 196 3.13 6.31 -26.43
C ASP A 196 2.27 5.03 -26.33
N ARG A 197 0.95 5.19 -26.45
CA ARG A 197 -0.01 4.07 -26.35
C ARG A 197 0.18 3.00 -27.42
N GLU A 198 0.79 3.36 -28.54
CA GLU A 198 1.10 2.46 -29.65
C GLU A 198 2.51 1.86 -29.54
N GLY A 199 3.24 2.15 -28.45
CA GLY A 199 4.58 1.63 -28.17
C GLY A 199 5.70 2.37 -28.92
N ARG A 200 5.41 3.52 -29.54
CA ARG A 200 6.42 4.32 -30.24
C ARG A 200 7.17 5.18 -29.24
N ARG A 201 8.48 5.30 -29.44
CA ARG A 201 9.37 6.11 -28.59
C ARG A 201 9.09 7.60 -28.77
N THR A 202 8.93 8.30 -27.65
CA THR A 202 8.65 9.75 -27.60
C THR A 202 9.39 10.43 -26.46
N ILE A 203 9.57 11.75 -26.55
CA ILE A 203 10.13 12.59 -25.48
C ILE A 203 9.05 13.58 -25.05
N ASN A 204 8.62 13.52 -23.79
CA ASN A 204 7.67 14.49 -23.25
C ASN A 204 8.36 15.85 -23.07
N LEU A 205 7.82 16.89 -23.72
CA LEU A 205 8.49 18.18 -23.79
C LEU A 205 8.27 18.99 -22.51
N ARG A 206 9.30 19.69 -22.07
CA ARG A 206 9.28 20.56 -20.88
C ARG A 206 9.51 22.01 -21.25
N ARG A 207 8.78 22.90 -20.57
CA ARG A 207 9.02 24.35 -20.60
C ARG A 207 10.34 24.67 -19.94
N VAL A 208 11.16 25.49 -20.59
CA VAL A 208 12.46 25.96 -20.09
C VAL A 208 12.43 27.46 -19.80
N ASP A 209 11.32 28.13 -20.12
CA ASP A 209 11.11 29.57 -19.95
C ASP A 209 10.76 30.00 -18.52
N ALA A 210 10.61 29.05 -17.59
CA ALA A 210 10.24 29.27 -16.20
C ALA A 210 11.36 28.82 -15.24
N PRO A 211 11.45 29.39 -14.02
CA PRO A 211 12.46 29.00 -13.02
C PRO A 211 12.35 27.53 -12.58
N VAL A 212 11.20 26.89 -12.83
CA VAL A 212 11.00 25.45 -12.65
C VAL A 212 10.50 24.90 -13.98
N ALA A 213 11.28 24.00 -14.59
CA ALA A 213 10.88 23.33 -15.81
C ALA A 213 9.66 22.43 -15.54
N ARG A 214 8.56 22.69 -16.26
CA ARG A 214 7.31 21.92 -16.17
C ARG A 214 7.03 21.22 -17.48
N GLU A 215 6.51 20.01 -17.41
CA GLU A 215 6.01 19.30 -18.60
C GLU A 215 4.92 20.12 -19.30
N ILE A 216 4.96 20.12 -20.63
CA ILE A 216 3.94 20.71 -21.49
C ILE A 216 2.89 19.62 -21.70
N THR A 217 1.71 19.80 -21.12
CA THR A 217 0.60 18.84 -21.23
C THR A 217 0.28 18.55 -22.70
N ASP A 218 0.14 17.26 -23.04
CA ASP A 218 -0.18 16.74 -24.37
C ASP A 218 0.83 17.06 -25.49
N GLU A 219 2.05 17.49 -25.15
CA GLU A 219 3.11 17.73 -26.12
C GLU A 219 4.29 16.78 -25.92
N ALA A 220 4.39 15.82 -26.84
CA ALA A 220 5.52 14.92 -26.97
C ALA A 220 6.28 15.21 -28.28
N PHE A 221 7.50 14.70 -28.38
CA PHE A 221 8.28 14.73 -29.62
C PHE A 221 8.61 13.30 -30.07
N PRO A 222 8.34 12.95 -31.34
CA PRO A 222 7.70 13.76 -32.38
C PRO A 222 6.17 13.89 -32.20
N ASN A 223 5.59 15.04 -32.57
CA ASN A 223 4.14 15.26 -32.61
C ASN A 223 3.74 16.00 -33.92
N PRO A 224 2.96 15.37 -34.83
CA PRO A 224 2.45 13.99 -34.72
C PRO A 224 3.58 12.95 -34.79
N PRO A 225 3.46 11.82 -34.07
CA PRO A 225 4.42 10.73 -34.19
C PRO A 225 4.29 10.11 -35.59
N GLY A 226 5.32 10.27 -36.42
CA GLY A 226 5.42 9.55 -37.69
C GLY A 226 5.48 8.02 -37.48
N PRO A 227 5.46 7.22 -38.55
CA PRO A 227 5.52 5.75 -38.43
C PRO A 227 6.75 5.27 -37.66
N ASP A 228 7.87 5.98 -37.78
CA ASP A 228 9.14 5.65 -37.13
C ASP A 228 9.35 6.38 -35.79
N GLY A 229 8.42 7.24 -35.35
CA GLY A 229 8.54 7.98 -34.09
C GLY A 229 9.93 8.64 -33.90
N LEU A 230 10.52 8.46 -32.72
CA LEU A 230 11.87 8.94 -32.43
C LEU A 230 12.98 8.18 -33.21
N ASP A 231 12.69 6.99 -33.76
CA ASP A 231 13.69 6.18 -34.47
C ASP A 231 14.15 6.84 -35.78
N ALA A 232 13.36 7.77 -36.34
CA ALA A 232 13.76 8.63 -37.46
C ALA A 232 14.97 9.52 -37.14
N HIS A 233 15.27 9.74 -35.87
CA HIS A 233 16.40 10.55 -35.39
C HIS A 233 17.56 9.70 -34.86
N LEU A 234 17.57 8.39 -35.17
CA LEU A 234 18.67 7.49 -34.86
C LEU A 234 19.63 7.37 -36.06
N ARG A 235 20.92 7.36 -35.75
CA ARG A 235 21.98 6.96 -36.67
C ARG A 235 22.05 5.43 -36.73
N PRO A 236 22.27 4.84 -37.91
CA PRO A 236 22.49 3.41 -38.04
C PRO A 236 23.79 2.96 -37.36
N ASP A 237 23.79 1.75 -36.82
CA ASP A 237 24.98 1.01 -36.41
C ASP A 237 25.77 0.52 -37.64
N PRO A 238 26.97 -0.06 -37.47
CA PRO A 238 27.73 -0.65 -38.58
C PRO A 238 27.00 -1.76 -39.34
N ALA A 239 25.92 -2.32 -38.78
CA ALA A 239 25.06 -3.32 -39.41
C ALA A 239 23.82 -2.70 -40.09
N GLY A 240 23.72 -1.36 -40.14
CA GLY A 240 22.64 -0.63 -40.81
C GLY A 240 21.36 -0.45 -39.98
N ARG A 241 21.35 -0.84 -38.70
CA ARG A 241 20.16 -0.78 -37.82
C ARG A 241 20.13 0.55 -37.06
N PRO A 242 18.99 1.26 -36.99
CA PRO A 242 18.88 2.49 -36.18
C PRO A 242 19.16 2.17 -34.70
N ALA A 243 20.22 2.73 -34.14
CA ALA A 243 20.71 2.30 -32.82
C ALA A 243 21.20 3.42 -31.91
N VAL A 244 21.65 4.56 -32.47
CA VAL A 244 22.30 5.63 -31.68
C VAL A 244 21.62 6.96 -31.96
N LEU A 245 21.23 7.72 -30.92
CA LEU A 245 20.67 9.06 -31.09
C LEU A 245 21.62 9.96 -31.90
N ASP A 246 21.11 10.58 -32.97
CA ASP A 246 21.91 11.49 -33.79
C ASP A 246 21.95 12.89 -33.17
N LEU A 247 22.95 13.09 -32.30
CA LEU A 247 23.18 14.35 -31.58
C LEU A 247 24.10 15.33 -32.34
N ARG A 248 24.41 15.08 -33.62
CA ARG A 248 25.31 15.94 -34.39
C ARG A 248 24.62 17.27 -34.72
N PRO A 249 25.17 18.43 -34.30
CA PRO A 249 24.54 19.74 -34.54
C PRO A 249 24.36 20.08 -36.04
N SER A 250 25.20 19.51 -36.90
CA SER A 250 25.21 19.75 -38.34
C SER A 250 24.30 18.81 -39.15
N ALA A 251 23.70 17.79 -38.53
CA ALA A 251 22.81 16.86 -39.23
C ALA A 251 21.41 17.48 -39.40
N GLU A 252 20.92 17.62 -40.63
CA GLU A 252 19.58 18.17 -40.90
C GLU A 252 18.45 17.34 -40.29
N ALA A 253 18.62 16.01 -40.27
CA ALA A 253 17.70 15.06 -39.60
C ALA A 253 18.07 14.77 -38.13
N GLY A 254 19.09 15.46 -37.59
CA GLY A 254 19.58 15.24 -36.23
C GLY A 254 18.55 15.63 -35.18
N LEU A 255 18.54 14.89 -34.07
CA LEU A 255 17.58 15.06 -32.98
C LEU A 255 17.59 16.49 -32.42
N LEU A 256 18.79 17.06 -32.19
CA LEU A 256 18.94 18.39 -31.59
C LEU A 256 18.26 19.49 -32.43
N ARG A 257 18.41 19.43 -33.75
CA ARG A 257 17.85 20.44 -34.66
C ARG A 257 16.33 20.32 -34.75
N ALA A 258 15.81 19.09 -34.87
CA ALA A 258 14.39 18.83 -34.95
C ALA A 258 13.67 19.20 -33.64
N LEU A 259 14.26 18.83 -32.50
CA LEU A 259 13.71 19.13 -31.18
C LEU A 259 13.82 20.63 -30.85
N GLY A 260 14.94 21.27 -31.18
CA GLY A 260 15.10 22.73 -31.06
C GLY A 260 14.08 23.50 -31.90
N ALA A 261 13.84 23.08 -33.15
CA ALA A 261 12.82 23.70 -34.01
C ALA A 261 11.40 23.55 -33.42
N ARG A 262 11.07 22.37 -32.85
CA ARG A 262 9.78 22.16 -32.17
C ARG A 262 9.64 23.07 -30.94
N LEU A 263 10.67 23.17 -30.10
CA LEU A 263 10.66 24.06 -28.93
C LEU A 263 10.55 25.54 -29.32
N THR A 264 11.16 25.96 -30.43
CA THR A 264 10.99 27.32 -30.98
C THR A 264 9.56 27.54 -31.47
N ALA A 265 8.95 26.55 -32.14
CA ALA A 265 7.55 26.63 -32.56
C ALA A 265 6.58 26.72 -31.37
N LEU A 266 6.92 26.09 -30.25
CA LEU A 266 6.19 26.17 -28.97
C LEU A 266 6.53 27.45 -28.16
N GLY A 267 7.31 28.38 -28.72
CA GLY A 267 7.65 29.65 -28.09
C GLY A 267 8.54 29.54 -26.84
N GLN A 268 9.28 28.43 -26.69
CA GLN A 268 10.07 28.15 -25.49
C GLN A 268 11.49 28.69 -25.59
N GLN A 269 12.33 28.06 -26.41
CA GLN A 269 13.74 28.42 -26.58
C GLN A 269 14.08 28.43 -28.07
N ALA A 270 14.92 29.39 -28.48
CA ALA A 270 15.41 29.44 -29.84
C ALA A 270 16.25 28.19 -30.15
N ALA A 271 16.03 27.57 -31.30
CA ALA A 271 16.73 26.36 -31.73
C ALA A 271 18.25 26.56 -31.79
N ALA A 272 18.71 27.80 -32.04
CA ALA A 272 20.11 28.17 -32.04
C ALA A 272 20.79 28.04 -30.66
N ASP A 273 20.01 28.18 -29.58
CA ASP A 273 20.49 28.08 -28.21
C ASP A 273 20.30 26.67 -27.64
N PHE A 274 19.69 25.75 -28.39
CA PHE A 274 19.38 24.40 -27.93
C PHE A 274 20.62 23.50 -27.98
N GLY A 275 21.28 23.38 -26.83
CA GLY A 275 22.47 22.54 -26.63
C GLY A 275 22.23 21.27 -25.79
N PRO A 276 23.32 20.59 -25.37
CA PRO A 276 23.25 19.38 -24.55
C PRO A 276 22.49 19.56 -23.22
N ALA A 277 22.60 20.73 -22.60
CA ALA A 277 21.85 21.06 -21.37
C ALA A 277 20.33 21.18 -21.62
N GLY A 278 19.95 21.73 -22.78
CA GLY A 278 18.56 21.75 -23.23
C GLY A 278 18.03 20.34 -23.42
N LEU A 279 18.79 19.49 -24.13
CA LEU A 279 18.43 18.08 -24.33
C LEU A 279 18.31 17.32 -23.00
N ALA A 280 19.28 17.47 -22.10
CA ALA A 280 19.23 16.83 -20.79
C ALA A 280 17.98 17.22 -20.01
N THR A 281 17.57 18.49 -20.08
CA THR A 281 16.32 18.98 -19.46
C THR A 281 15.09 18.30 -20.07
N GLN A 282 15.07 18.09 -21.39
CA GLN A 282 13.95 17.44 -22.07
C GLN A 282 13.88 15.94 -21.79
N LEU A 283 15.01 15.29 -21.51
CA LEU A 283 15.07 13.87 -21.16
C LEU A 283 14.74 13.58 -19.69
N VAL A 284 14.49 14.60 -18.86
CA VAL A 284 14.10 14.37 -17.47
C VAL A 284 12.69 13.79 -17.45
N ASN A 285 12.54 12.61 -16.86
CA ASN A 285 11.25 11.97 -16.64
C ASN A 285 10.73 12.31 -15.24
N ALA A 286 9.45 12.62 -15.14
CA ALA A 286 8.78 12.72 -13.85
C ALA A 286 8.57 11.29 -13.31
N PRO A 287 8.56 11.09 -11.97
CA PRO A 287 8.20 9.80 -11.39
C PRO A 287 6.87 9.31 -11.96
N LEU A 288 6.84 8.08 -12.46
CA LEU A 288 5.65 7.52 -13.07
C LEU A 288 4.52 7.43 -12.04
N ARG A 289 3.32 7.79 -12.48
CA ARG A 289 2.10 7.73 -11.67
C ARG A 289 1.02 7.01 -12.44
N GLN A 290 0.43 6.01 -11.80
CA GLN A 290 -0.70 5.28 -12.34
C GLN A 290 -1.89 5.40 -11.39
N LEU A 291 -3.02 5.83 -11.94
CA LEU A 291 -4.27 5.92 -11.20
C LEU A 291 -5.15 4.72 -11.53
N ILE A 292 -5.54 4.00 -10.49
CA ILE A 292 -6.50 2.90 -10.56
C ILE A 292 -7.81 3.45 -10.03
N THR A 293 -8.80 3.60 -10.90
CA THR A 293 -10.12 4.10 -10.54
C THR A 293 -11.14 2.97 -10.58
N ARG A 294 -12.10 3.01 -9.67
CA ARG A 294 -13.27 2.15 -9.77
C ARG A 294 -14.21 2.74 -10.81
N GLU A 295 -14.67 1.94 -11.79
CA GLU A 295 -15.75 2.40 -12.66
C GLU A 295 -16.98 2.76 -11.79
N PRO A 296 -17.60 3.93 -11.99
CA PRO A 296 -18.84 4.25 -11.31
C PRO A 296 -19.89 3.20 -11.69
N ALA A 297 -20.61 2.67 -10.70
CA ALA A 297 -21.68 1.70 -10.94
C ALA A 297 -22.67 2.28 -11.97
N ARG A 298 -22.84 1.57 -13.09
CA ARG A 298 -23.86 1.88 -14.12
C ARG A 298 -25.27 1.69 -13.59
#